data_AF-A0A5D2MN44-F1
#
_entry.id   AF-A0A5D2MN44-F1
#
_cell.length_a   1.000
_cell.length_b   1.000
_cell.length_c   1.000
_cell.angle_alpha   90.00
_cell.angle_beta   90.00
_cell.angle_gamma   90.00
#
_symmetry.space_group_name_H-M   'P 1'
#
loop_
_entity.id
_entity.type
_entity.pdbx_description
1 polymer ?
#
loop_
_entity_poly.entity_id
_entity_poly.type
_entity_poly.pdbx_seq_one_letter_code
_entity_poly.pdbx_strand_id
1 'polypeptide(L)'
;MQFIHVGLMQVRIQTLHRHDEGTMALVVFRDTRWSGDRSIFATMEIDLACGRQMIYVVPDTMMTVTDFARNIQISIQTRGYSTWQNGEANLLITRGLVGRLSNTPNVAFAYEIGNVTDYLASQGVQAIAGRKYSSQEHKVSTRAFQSIPI
;
A
#
# COMPACT_ATOMS: atom_id res chain seq x y z
N MET A 1 24.82 8.35 -2.13
CA MET A 1 23.45 8.26 -1.57
C MET A 1 22.69 7.27 -2.44
N GLN A 2 22.01 6.28 -1.86
CA GLN A 2 21.29 5.23 -2.61
C GLN A 2 19.79 5.52 -2.61
N PHE A 3 19.18 5.39 -3.79
CA PHE A 3 17.77 5.58 -4.05
C PHE A 3 17.12 4.25 -4.40
N ILE A 4 15.84 4.13 -4.06
CA ILE A 4 14.97 3.07 -4.51
C ILE A 4 13.78 3.67 -5.24
N HIS A 5 13.50 3.13 -6.42
CA HIS A 5 12.23 3.27 -7.09
C HIS A 5 11.31 2.12 -6.67
N VAL A 6 10.16 2.45 -6.11
CA VAL A 6 9.16 1.52 -5.63
C VAL A 6 8.17 1.29 -6.77
N GLY A 7 8.37 0.22 -7.54
CA GLY A 7 7.56 -0.09 -8.71
C GLY A 7 6.27 -0.83 -8.37
N LEU A 8 6.37 -1.91 -7.59
CA LEU A 8 5.22 -2.72 -7.20
C LEU A 8 5.39 -3.25 -5.78
N MET A 9 4.34 -3.11 -4.97
CA MET A 9 4.22 -3.70 -3.64
C MET A 9 3.12 -4.75 -3.67
N GLN A 10 3.34 -5.88 -3.01
CA GLN A 10 2.36 -6.95 -2.89
C GLN A 10 2.20 -7.41 -1.45
N VAL A 11 0.97 -7.75 -1.07
CA VAL A 11 0.69 -8.51 0.14
C VAL A 11 -0.24 -9.67 -0.16
N ARG A 12 0.14 -10.85 0.32
CA ARG A 12 -0.69 -12.05 0.37
C ARG A 12 -1.19 -12.21 1.79
N ILE A 13 -2.49 -12.45 1.92
CA ILE A 13 -3.10 -12.90 3.16
C ILE A 13 -3.67 -14.29 2.91
N GLN A 14 -3.24 -15.26 3.70
CA GLN A 14 -3.82 -16.59 3.71
C GLN A 14 -4.36 -16.87 5.10
N THR A 15 -5.64 -17.21 5.17
CA THR A 15 -6.24 -17.71 6.41
C THR A 15 -5.79 -19.15 6.65
N LEU A 16 -5.52 -19.45 7.91
CA LEU A 16 -5.19 -20.78 8.44
C LEU A 16 -6.30 -21.32 9.34
N HIS A 17 -7.45 -20.64 9.35
CA HIS A 17 -8.67 -21.05 10.03
C HIS A 17 -9.74 -21.49 9.03
N ARG A 18 -10.87 -21.99 9.56
CA ARG A 18 -12.03 -22.41 8.77
C ARG A 18 -12.52 -21.27 7.86
N HIS A 19 -12.96 -21.64 6.65
CA HIS A 19 -13.65 -20.74 5.72
C HIS A 19 -14.99 -20.26 6.30
N ASP A 20 -15.50 -19.15 5.79
CA ASP A 20 -16.85 -18.62 6.11
C ASP A 20 -17.09 -18.18 7.57
N GLU A 21 -16.02 -17.88 8.32
CA GLU A 21 -16.11 -17.36 9.70
C GLU A 21 -16.48 -15.85 9.78
N GLY A 22 -16.78 -15.22 8.63
CA GLY A 22 -17.15 -13.79 8.57
C GLY A 22 -16.02 -12.85 9.02
N THR A 23 -14.76 -13.24 8.82
CA THR A 23 -13.59 -12.41 9.16
C THR A 23 -13.18 -11.53 7.99
N MET A 24 -12.69 -10.34 8.29
CA MET A 24 -12.25 -9.37 7.27
C MET A 24 -10.90 -8.74 7.63
N ALA A 25 -10.21 -8.24 6.61
CA ALA A 25 -9.01 -7.43 6.76
C ALA A 25 -9.12 -6.12 5.98
N LEU A 26 -8.74 -5.03 6.64
CA LEU A 26 -8.41 -3.77 6.02
C LEU A 26 -6.89 -3.71 5.84
N VAL A 27 -6.43 -3.62 4.60
CA VAL A 27 -5.01 -3.47 4.24
C VAL A 27 -4.77 -2.06 3.73
N VAL A 28 -3.74 -1.42 4.26
CA VAL A 28 -3.34 -0.06 3.87
C VAL A 28 -1.86 -0.04 3.54
N PHE A 29 -1.53 0.35 2.31
CA PHE A 29 -0.17 0.65 1.90
C PHE A 29 0.06 2.15 2.11
N ARG A 30 1.10 2.52 2.86
CA ARG A 30 1.31 3.92 3.23
C ARG A 30 2.77 4.35 3.35
N ASP A 31 2.99 5.65 3.15
CA ASP A 31 4.21 6.39 3.40
C ASP A 31 4.00 7.35 4.57
N THR A 32 4.62 7.04 5.71
CA THR A 32 4.46 7.80 6.95
C THR A 32 5.20 9.14 6.98
N ARG A 33 5.90 9.53 5.91
CA ARG A 33 6.43 10.90 5.79
C ARG A 33 5.31 11.93 5.64
N TRP A 34 4.17 11.51 5.10
CA TRP A 34 2.97 12.32 4.95
C TRP A 34 2.00 12.02 6.11
N SER A 35 1.20 13.01 6.49
CA SER A 35 0.14 12.85 7.49
C SER A 35 -1.24 12.73 6.84
N GLY A 36 -2.17 12.09 7.55
CA GLY A 36 -3.56 11.91 7.11
C GLY A 36 -3.68 11.08 5.83
N ASP A 37 -4.73 11.34 5.06
CA ASP A 37 -5.10 10.61 3.84
C ASP A 37 -3.99 10.60 2.77
N ARG A 38 -3.09 11.60 2.78
CA ARG A 38 -1.96 11.68 1.83
C ARG A 38 -0.89 10.64 2.07
N SER A 39 -0.86 10.04 3.26
CA SER A 39 0.05 8.93 3.55
C SER A 39 -0.33 7.66 2.79
N ILE A 40 -1.57 7.54 2.30
CA ILE A 40 -2.10 6.29 1.78
C ILE A 40 -1.81 6.18 0.29
N PHE A 41 -1.06 5.15 -0.10
CA PHE A 41 -0.94 4.73 -1.51
C PHE A 41 -2.19 3.97 -1.97
N ALA A 42 -2.68 3.06 -1.12
CA ALA A 42 -3.89 2.30 -1.39
C ALA A 42 -4.50 1.75 -0.10
N THR A 43 -5.80 1.56 -0.12
CA THR A 43 -6.57 0.90 0.92
C THR A 43 -7.44 -0.18 0.28
N MET A 44 -7.53 -1.34 0.92
CA MET A 44 -8.38 -2.42 0.47
C MET A 44 -9.05 -3.11 1.66
N GLU A 45 -10.36 -3.31 1.54
CA GLU A 45 -11.12 -4.18 2.42
C GLU A 45 -11.26 -5.55 1.75
N ILE A 46 -11.02 -6.59 2.52
CA ILE A 46 -10.90 -7.96 2.02
C ILE A 46 -11.74 -8.87 2.90
N ASP A 47 -12.57 -9.67 2.25
CA ASP A 47 -13.22 -10.80 2.87
C ASP A 47 -12.24 -11.99 2.99
N LEU A 48 -11.99 -12.42 4.23
CA LEU A 48 -11.09 -13.51 4.55
C LEU A 48 -11.81 -14.88 4.55
N ALA A 49 -13.13 -14.92 4.35
CA ALA A 49 -13.89 -16.17 4.24
C ALA A 49 -13.38 -17.08 3.10
N CYS A 50 -13.02 -16.49 1.95
CA CYS A 50 -12.56 -17.22 0.77
C CYS A 50 -11.09 -17.71 0.82
N GLY A 51 -10.45 -17.69 1.99
CA GLY A 51 -9.14 -18.34 2.18
C GLY A 51 -7.94 -17.46 1.85
N ARG A 52 -7.61 -17.34 0.56
CA ARG A 52 -6.38 -16.68 0.09
C ARG A 52 -6.66 -15.47 -0.77
N GLN A 53 -6.07 -14.35 -0.39
CA GLN A 53 -6.22 -13.07 -1.06
C GLN A 53 -4.84 -12.47 -1.35
N MET A 54 -4.70 -11.86 -2.52
CA MET A 54 -3.45 -11.25 -2.96
C MET A 54 -3.73 -9.85 -3.49
N ILE A 55 -2.97 -8.88 -3.02
CA ILE A 55 -3.15 -7.47 -3.34
C ILE A 55 -1.87 -6.92 -3.90
N TYR A 56 -2.01 -6.07 -4.92
CA TYR A 56 -0.91 -5.36 -5.55
C TYR A 56 -1.20 -3.87 -5.61
N VAL A 57 -0.14 -3.07 -5.42
CA VAL A 57 -0.16 -1.62 -5.56
C VAL A 57 1.07 -1.19 -6.34
N VAL A 58 0.87 -0.27 -7.28
CA VAL A 58 1.91 0.35 -8.10
C VAL A 58 2.01 1.82 -7.69
N PRO A 59 2.82 2.17 -6.67
CA PRO A 59 2.89 3.54 -6.17
C PRO A 59 3.74 4.46 -7.07
N ASP A 60 4.62 3.88 -7.90
CA ASP A 60 5.51 4.60 -8.83
C ASP A 60 6.22 5.80 -8.18
N THR A 61 6.89 5.56 -7.06
CA THR A 61 7.55 6.61 -6.26
C THR A 61 9.03 6.35 -6.11
N MET A 62 9.83 7.42 -6.13
CA MET A 62 11.26 7.36 -5.83
C MET A 62 11.55 7.96 -4.46
N MET A 63 12.45 7.35 -3.71
CA MET A 63 12.93 7.86 -2.44
C MET A 63 14.32 7.31 -2.09
N THR A 64 14.93 7.81 -1.02
CA THR A 64 16.17 7.19 -0.51
C THR A 64 15.86 5.81 0.07
N VAL A 65 16.83 4.89 0.04
CA VAL A 65 16.67 3.57 0.68
C VAL A 65 16.37 3.71 2.16
N THR A 66 16.95 4.71 2.83
CA THR A 66 16.70 5.00 4.24
C THR A 66 15.27 5.45 4.49
N ASP A 67 14.73 6.33 3.65
CA ASP A 67 13.33 6.76 3.76
C ASP A 67 12.38 5.61 3.52
N PHE A 68 12.68 4.76 2.53
CA PHE A 68 11.90 3.57 2.25
C PHE A 68 11.80 2.66 3.48
N ALA A 69 12.95 2.29 4.05
CA ALA A 69 13.02 1.37 5.19
C ALA A 69 12.34 1.91 6.45
N ARG A 70 12.28 3.23 6.63
CA ARG A 70 11.68 3.87 7.81
C ARG A 70 10.18 4.13 7.66
N ASN A 71 9.75 4.50 6.46
CA ASN A 71 8.44 5.13 6.28
C ASN A 71 7.43 4.32 5.48
N ILE A 72 7.88 3.36 4.65
CA ILE A 72 6.96 2.53 3.90
C ILE A 72 6.43 1.41 4.79
N GLN A 73 5.11 1.39 4.94
CA GLN A 73 4.42 0.46 5.81
C GLN A 73 3.24 -0.19 5.08
N ILE A 74 3.00 -1.46 5.44
CA ILE A 74 1.77 -2.17 5.13
C ILE A 74 1.08 -2.37 6.47
N SER A 75 -0.02 -1.64 6.69
CA SER A 75 -0.85 -1.77 7.89
C SER A 75 -1.99 -2.73 7.60
N ILE A 76 -2.18 -3.72 8.46
CA ILE A 76 -3.27 -4.69 8.34
C ILE A 76 -4.07 -4.61 9.63
N GLN A 77 -5.36 -4.33 9.51
CA GLN A 77 -6.31 -4.35 10.61
C GLN A 77 -7.37 -5.41 10.33
N THR A 78 -7.58 -6.31 11.27
CA THR A 78 -8.54 -7.40 11.12
C THR A 78 -9.81 -7.12 11.91
N ARG A 79 -10.93 -7.72 11.46
CA ARG A 79 -12.22 -7.73 12.15
C ARG A 79 -12.79 -9.14 12.15
N GLY A 80 -13.54 -9.49 13.19
CA GLY A 80 -14.16 -10.81 13.34
C GLY A 80 -13.36 -11.80 14.20
N TYR A 81 -12.19 -11.42 14.71
CA TYR A 81 -11.36 -12.27 15.59
C TYR A 81 -11.62 -12.05 17.10
N SER A 82 -12.52 -11.14 17.48
CA SER A 82 -12.68 -10.70 18.87
C SER A 82 -13.14 -11.79 19.85
N THR A 83 -13.85 -12.80 19.38
CA THR A 83 -14.32 -13.93 20.19
C THR A 83 -13.37 -15.12 20.17
N TRP A 84 -12.26 -15.03 19.41
CA TRP A 84 -11.31 -16.13 19.22
C TRP A 84 -10.02 -15.86 20.00
N GLN A 85 -9.75 -16.69 21.00
CA GLN A 85 -8.47 -16.70 21.69
C GLN A 85 -7.32 -17.01 20.71
N ASN A 86 -6.38 -16.07 20.56
CA ASN A 86 -5.25 -16.10 19.61
C ASN A 86 -5.66 -16.15 18.13
N GLY A 87 -6.85 -15.63 17.78
CA GLY A 87 -7.37 -15.67 16.41
C GLY A 87 -6.45 -14.99 15.38
N GLU A 88 -5.73 -13.93 15.76
CA GLU A 88 -4.79 -13.23 14.86
C GLU A 88 -3.59 -14.07 14.42
N ALA A 89 -3.22 -15.12 15.16
CA ALA A 89 -2.12 -16.02 14.81
C ALA A 89 -2.45 -16.93 13.60
N ASN A 90 -3.71 -16.94 13.16
CA ASN A 90 -4.19 -17.77 12.06
C ASN A 90 -4.10 -17.10 10.69
N LEU A 91 -3.24 -16.08 10.56
CA LEU A 91 -2.99 -15.40 9.29
C LEU A 91 -1.53 -15.57 8.86
N LEU A 92 -1.33 -16.15 7.69
CA LEU A 92 -0.03 -16.15 7.02
C LEU A 92 0.06 -14.93 6.10
N ILE A 93 0.95 -14.00 6.46
CA ILE A 93 1.21 -12.78 5.69
C ILE A 93 2.49 -12.94 4.88
N THR A 94 2.41 -12.74 3.57
CA THR A 94 3.61 -12.63 2.71
C THR A 94 3.66 -11.25 2.09
N ARG A 95 4.75 -10.52 2.27
CA ARG A 95 5.00 -9.22 1.66
C ARG A 95 6.05 -9.33 0.56
N GLY A 96 5.88 -8.60 -0.52
CA GLY A 96 6.87 -8.53 -1.60
C GLY A 96 6.98 -7.13 -2.20
N LEU A 97 8.14 -6.87 -2.79
CA LEU A 97 8.46 -5.60 -3.45
C LEU A 97 9.21 -5.90 -4.74
N VAL A 98 8.82 -5.23 -5.82
CA VAL A 98 9.61 -5.09 -7.04
C VAL A 98 9.99 -3.62 -7.15
N GLY A 99 11.29 -3.36 -7.24
CA GLY A 99 11.82 -2.01 -7.31
C GLY A 99 13.23 -1.99 -7.88
N ARG A 100 13.74 -0.79 -8.15
CA ARG A 100 15.09 -0.60 -8.71
C ARG A 100 15.93 0.26 -7.77
N LEU A 101 17.16 -0.18 -7.52
CA LEU A 101 18.17 0.59 -6.80
C LEU A 101 18.96 1.47 -7.77
N SER A 102 19.25 2.70 -7.37
CA SER A 102 20.02 3.67 -8.15
C SER A 102 20.92 4.51 -7.24
N ASN A 103 22.02 5.02 -7.79
CA ASN A 103 22.88 6.00 -7.11
C ASN A 103 22.50 7.46 -7.45
N THR A 104 21.58 7.66 -8.40
CA THR A 104 21.08 8.98 -8.80
C THR A 104 19.55 9.07 -8.65
N PRO A 105 19.01 10.22 -8.21
CA PRO A 105 17.57 10.44 -8.14
C PRO A 105 16.97 10.85 -9.49
N ASN A 106 17.79 11.45 -10.36
CA ASN A 106 17.39 11.81 -11.71
C ASN A 106 17.71 10.64 -12.63
N VAL A 107 16.75 9.73 -12.74
CA VAL A 107 16.74 8.72 -13.79
C VAL A 107 15.43 8.98 -14.50
N ALA A 108 15.50 9.34 -15.78
CA ALA A 108 14.34 9.43 -16.65
C ALA A 108 13.69 8.04 -16.71
N PHE A 109 12.87 7.74 -15.72
CA PHE A 109 12.17 6.48 -15.57
C PHE A 109 10.89 6.58 -16.40
N ALA A 110 11.04 6.37 -17.70
CA ALA A 110 9.92 5.92 -18.52
C ALA A 110 9.79 4.41 -18.28
N TYR A 111 8.78 3.98 -17.52
CA TYR A 111 8.44 2.56 -17.42
C TYR A 111 7.00 2.31 -17.85
N GLU A 112 6.85 1.45 -18.86
CA GLU A 112 5.62 0.74 -19.17
C GLU A 112 5.37 -0.29 -18.06
N ILE A 113 4.58 0.09 -17.06
CA ILE A 113 4.12 -0.83 -16.02
C ILE A 113 3.03 -1.78 -16.59
N GLY A 114 2.48 -1.44 -17.77
CA GLY A 114 1.49 -2.24 -18.51
C GLY A 114 1.85 -3.72 -18.57
N ASN A 115 3.05 -4.07 -19.02
CA ASN A 115 3.44 -5.48 -19.17
C ASN A 115 3.42 -6.27 -17.85
N VAL A 116 3.72 -5.65 -16.71
CA VAL A 116 3.69 -6.32 -15.40
C VAL A 116 2.27 -6.40 -14.86
N THR A 117 1.48 -5.33 -15.00
CA THR A 117 0.07 -5.33 -14.60
C THR A 117 -0.74 -6.29 -15.45
N ASP A 118 -0.50 -6.34 -16.75
CA ASP A 118 -1.16 -7.22 -17.71
C ASP A 118 -0.76 -8.67 -17.49
N TYR A 119 0.52 -8.93 -17.20
CA TYR A 119 0.98 -10.27 -16.81
C TYR A 119 0.31 -10.73 -15.51
N LEU A 120 0.27 -9.91 -14.48
CA LEU A 120 -0.39 -10.28 -13.21
C LEU A 120 -1.90 -10.49 -13.42
N ALA A 121 -2.56 -9.59 -14.15
CA ALA A 121 -3.97 -9.74 -14.51
C ALA A 121 -4.24 -11.05 -15.27
N SER A 122 -3.34 -11.44 -16.19
CA SER A 122 -3.42 -12.73 -16.90
C SER A 122 -3.35 -13.95 -15.97
N GLN A 123 -2.73 -13.81 -14.80
CA GLN A 123 -2.65 -14.85 -13.76
C GLN A 123 -3.83 -14.81 -12.78
N GLY A 124 -4.89 -14.08 -13.09
CA GLY A 124 -6.10 -13.97 -12.25
C GLY A 124 -5.92 -13.05 -11.04
N VAL A 125 -4.90 -12.18 -11.06
CA VAL A 125 -4.67 -11.19 -10.01
C VAL A 125 -5.57 -9.98 -10.24
N GLN A 126 -6.27 -9.54 -9.18
CA GLN A 126 -7.05 -8.31 -9.20
C GLN A 126 -6.22 -7.14 -8.67
N ALA A 127 -5.99 -6.14 -9.53
CA ALA A 127 -5.44 -4.85 -9.12
C ALA A 127 -6.60 -3.88 -8.83
N ILE A 128 -6.56 -3.22 -7.67
CA ILE A 128 -7.55 -2.18 -7.32
C ILE A 128 -6.90 -0.81 -7.51
N ALA A 129 -7.63 0.09 -8.20
CA ALA A 129 -7.15 1.43 -8.47
C ALA A 129 -7.00 2.25 -7.18
N GLY A 130 -5.89 2.97 -7.06
CA GLY A 130 -5.64 3.91 -5.96
C GLY A 130 -6.56 5.13 -6.01
N ARG A 131 -6.75 5.79 -4.85
CA ARG A 131 -7.53 7.03 -4.74
C ARG A 131 -6.77 8.18 -5.43
N LYS A 132 -7.42 8.85 -6.39
CA LYS A 132 -6.85 10.02 -7.09
C LYS A 132 -7.10 11.30 -6.28
N TYR A 133 -6.07 12.12 -6.09
CA TYR A 133 -6.20 13.47 -5.53
C TYR A 133 -6.11 14.51 -6.64
N SER A 134 -6.98 15.52 -6.61
CA SER A 134 -7.00 16.60 -7.61
C SER A 134 -6.12 17.76 -7.17
N SER A 135 -5.38 18.37 -8.10
CA SER A 135 -4.61 19.59 -7.84
C SER A 135 -5.47 20.77 -7.33
N GLN A 136 -6.79 20.73 -7.53
CA GLN A 136 -7.72 21.75 -7.03
C GLN A 136 -7.99 21.63 -5.52
N GLU A 137 -7.92 20.43 -4.94
CA GLU A 137 -8.04 20.23 -3.48
C GLU A 137 -6.89 20.89 -2.70
N HIS A 138 -5.78 21.22 -3.39
CA HIS A 138 -4.63 21.91 -2.79
C HIS A 138 -4.79 23.43 -2.61
N LYS A 139 -5.84 24.07 -3.15
CA LYS A 139 -5.99 25.53 -3.07
C LYS A 139 -6.69 26.04 -1.80
N VAL A 140 -7.22 25.15 -0.95
CA VAL A 140 -7.99 25.57 0.23
C VAL A 140 -7.12 25.73 1.49
N SER A 141 -5.89 25.19 1.54
CA SER A 141 -5.06 25.25 2.76
C SER A 141 -3.96 26.33 2.77
N THR A 142 -3.86 27.18 1.75
CA THR A 142 -2.80 28.23 1.69
C THR A 142 -3.28 29.61 2.18
N ARG A 143 -4.56 29.76 2.55
CA ARG A 143 -5.07 31.01 3.16
C ARG A 143 -4.99 31.06 4.69
N ALA A 144 -4.52 30.00 5.36
CA ALA A 144 -4.39 29.96 6.81
C ALA A 144 -2.99 30.34 7.35
N PHE A 145 -2.07 30.82 6.49
CA PHE A 145 -0.71 31.20 6.89
C PHE A 145 -0.48 32.72 7.03
N GLN A 146 -1.54 33.53 7.03
CA GLN A 146 -1.45 34.97 7.29
C GLN A 146 -2.54 35.40 8.28
N SER A 147 -2.37 35.09 9.57
CA SER A 147 -2.81 35.94 10.70
C SER A 147 -2.80 35.16 12.03
N ILE A 148 -1.67 35.10 12.72
CA ILE A 148 -1.64 35.22 14.20
C ILE A 148 -0.37 36.03 14.53
N PRO A 149 -0.49 37.16 15.28
CA PRO A 149 0.57 38.14 15.45
C PRO A 149 1.58 37.76 16.55
N ILE A 150 2.76 38.36 16.43
CA ILE A 150 3.91 38.54 17.36
C ILE A 150 3.84 37.79 18.70
#